data_AF-A0A3E2H6K6-F1
#
_entry.id   AF-A0A3E2H6K6-F1
#
_cell.length_a   1.000
_cell.length_b   1.000
_cell.length_c   1.000
_cell.angle_alpha   90.00
_cell.angle_beta   90.00
_cell.angle_gamma   90.00
#
_symmetry.space_group_name_H-M   'P 1'
#
loop_
_entity.id
_entity.type
_entity.pdbx_description
1 polymer ?
#
loop_
_entity_poly.entity_id
_entity_poly.type
_entity_poly.pdbx_seq_one_letter_code
_entity_poly.pdbx_strand_id
1 'polypeptide(L)'
;MTFAASGIYTAPEIFLNGDETTKVDIWSLFVTMIWTLDAGGFRRRRLQFKSVTDVQELVSLEAVCGDLSPICEMAIFDPEKRVTAAQMLVKCYNEQELSIFRSQDLALVRDLGETSASNSALPHPFLRAETLDR
;
A
#
# COMPACT_ATOMS: atom_id res chain seq x y z
N MET A 1 -6.44 -17.16 -12.89
CA MET A 1 -5.62 -16.14 -12.19
C MET A 1 -6.34 -14.81 -12.41
N THR A 2 -6.92 -14.24 -11.36
CA THR A 2 -7.76 -13.04 -11.48
C THR A 2 -6.86 -11.82 -11.31
N PHE A 3 -6.51 -11.16 -12.40
CA PHE A 3 -5.72 -9.93 -12.37
C PHE A 3 -6.63 -8.77 -11.92
N ALA A 4 -6.67 -8.51 -10.60
CA ALA A 4 -7.54 -7.49 -10.00
C ALA A 4 -6.85 -6.12 -9.81
N ALA A 5 -5.56 -6.01 -10.10
CA ALA A 5 -4.87 -4.73 -10.09
C ALA A 5 -5.26 -3.89 -11.32
N SER A 6 -5.55 -2.60 -11.13
CA SER A 6 -5.64 -1.68 -12.28
C SER A 6 -4.26 -1.63 -12.94
N GLY A 7 -4.18 -2.00 -14.22
CA GLY A 7 -2.91 -2.23 -14.94
C GLY A 7 -1.90 -1.08 -14.90
N ILE A 8 -2.30 0.12 -14.45
CA ILE A 8 -1.42 1.25 -14.21
C ILE A 8 -0.51 1.08 -12.99
N TYR A 9 -0.92 0.32 -11.97
CA TYR A 9 -0.13 0.12 -10.74
C TYR A 9 0.70 -1.16 -10.78
N THR A 10 0.49 -2.01 -11.79
CA THR A 10 1.11 -3.33 -11.84
C THR A 10 2.60 -3.24 -12.14
N ALA A 11 3.39 -3.96 -11.33
CA ALA A 11 4.82 -4.10 -11.53
C ALA A 11 5.15 -4.89 -12.81
N PRO A 12 6.28 -4.61 -13.48
CA PRO A 12 6.64 -5.25 -14.75
C PRO A 12 6.73 -6.78 -14.68
N GLU A 13 7.20 -7.33 -13.57
CA GLU A 13 7.39 -8.77 -13.38
C GLU A 13 6.09 -9.59 -13.36
N ILE A 14 4.94 -8.98 -13.02
CA ILE A 14 3.65 -9.66 -13.05
C ILE A 14 3.29 -10.07 -14.49
N PHE A 15 3.67 -9.27 -15.49
CA PHE A 15 3.38 -9.57 -16.89
C PHE A 15 4.32 -10.65 -17.46
N LEU A 16 5.49 -10.86 -16.84
CA LEU A 16 6.49 -11.83 -17.28
C LEU A 16 6.29 -13.18 -16.59
N ASN A 17 6.16 -13.18 -15.26
CA ASN A 17 6.22 -14.40 -14.45
C ASN A 17 4.91 -14.67 -13.68
N GLY A 18 4.06 -13.65 -13.49
CA GLY A 18 2.81 -13.77 -12.72
C GLY A 18 2.98 -13.92 -11.21
N ASP A 19 4.21 -13.79 -10.69
CA ASP A 19 4.51 -13.96 -9.28
C ASP A 19 4.23 -12.68 -8.49
N GLU A 20 3.18 -12.72 -7.66
CA GLU A 20 2.91 -11.67 -6.69
C GLU A 20 3.88 -11.79 -5.51
N THR A 21 4.83 -10.87 -5.45
CA THR A 21 5.80 -10.77 -4.35
C THR A 21 5.61 -9.46 -3.60
N THR A 22 6.20 -9.35 -2.40
CA THR A 22 6.25 -8.07 -1.67
C THR A 22 6.92 -6.94 -2.46
N LYS A 23 7.73 -7.25 -3.50
CA LYS A 23 8.33 -6.23 -4.39
C LYS A 23 7.29 -5.58 -5.30
N VAL A 24 6.24 -6.30 -5.66
CA VAL A 24 5.14 -5.79 -6.48
C VAL A 24 4.39 -4.70 -5.73
N ASP A 25 4.21 -4.87 -4.42
CA ASP A 25 3.62 -3.85 -3.55
C ASP A 25 4.49 -2.59 -3.46
N ILE A 26 5.83 -2.74 -3.39
CA ILE A 26 6.75 -1.59 -3.38
C ILE A 26 6.64 -0.76 -4.66
N TRP A 27 6.56 -1.42 -5.82
CA TRP A 27 6.30 -0.73 -7.09
C TRP A 27 4.95 -0.03 -7.08
N SER A 28 3.89 -0.77 -6.69
CA SER A 28 2.52 -0.25 -6.65
C SER A 28 2.41 0.98 -5.74
N LEU A 29 3.14 0.97 -4.61
CA LEU A 29 3.23 2.09 -3.69
C LEU A 29 3.89 3.31 -4.34
N PHE A 30 5.00 3.14 -5.07
CA PHE A 30 5.64 4.24 -5.79
C PHE A 30 4.72 4.86 -6.85
N VAL A 31 4.06 4.02 -7.65
CA VAL A 31 3.09 4.50 -8.65
C VAL A 31 1.91 5.20 -7.99
N THR A 32 1.48 4.72 -6.82
CA THR A 32 0.44 5.39 -6.01
C THR A 32 0.90 6.77 -5.54
N MET A 33 2.17 6.95 -5.16
CA MET A 33 2.72 8.26 -4.81
C MET A 33 2.74 9.20 -6.01
N ILE A 34 3.20 8.73 -7.19
CA ILE A 34 3.14 9.49 -8.45
C ILE A 34 1.70 9.92 -8.73
N TRP A 35 0.75 9.00 -8.65
CA TRP A 35 -0.66 9.25 -8.90
C TRP A 35 -1.25 10.26 -7.91
N THR A 36 -0.96 10.11 -6.62
CA THR A 36 -1.52 10.92 -5.54
C THR A 36 -1.06 12.37 -5.67
N LEU A 37 0.23 12.56 -5.94
CA LEU A 37 0.84 13.88 -6.09
C LEU A 37 0.66 14.47 -7.49
N ASP A 38 0.13 13.70 -8.44
CA ASP A 38 0.11 14.05 -9.87
C ASP A 38 1.51 14.43 -10.38
N ALA A 39 2.54 13.73 -9.91
CA ALA A 39 3.93 13.98 -10.31
C ALA A 39 4.05 13.86 -11.83
N GLY A 40 4.70 14.82 -12.47
CA GLY A 40 4.75 14.93 -13.93
C GLY A 40 3.37 15.10 -14.62
N GLY A 41 2.29 15.35 -13.89
CA GLY A 41 0.93 15.32 -14.45
C GLY A 41 0.45 13.92 -14.80
N PHE A 42 0.94 12.88 -14.11
CA PHE A 42 0.63 11.48 -14.36
C PHE A 42 -0.87 11.18 -14.47
N ARG A 43 -1.72 11.77 -13.61
CA ARG A 43 -3.18 11.59 -13.67
C ARG A 43 -3.77 12.15 -14.95
N ARG A 44 -3.29 13.32 -15.38
CA ARG A 44 -3.74 13.96 -16.63
C ARG A 44 -3.31 13.16 -17.86
N ARG A 45 -2.11 12.59 -17.82
CA ARG A 45 -1.58 11.75 -18.91
C ARG A 45 -2.18 10.35 -18.95
N ARG A 46 -2.88 9.90 -17.91
CA ARG A 46 -3.52 8.56 -17.85
C ARG A 46 -4.35 8.23 -19.09
N LEU A 47 -5.10 9.20 -19.62
CA LEU A 47 -5.94 9.00 -20.80
C LEU A 47 -5.15 8.75 -22.10
N GLN A 48 -3.84 9.02 -22.08
CA GLN A 48 -2.93 8.84 -23.21
C GLN A 48 -2.21 7.49 -23.17
N PHE A 49 -2.27 6.75 -22.05
CA PHE A 49 -1.66 5.43 -21.95
C PHE A 49 -2.45 4.43 -22.81
N LYS A 50 -1.80 3.95 -23.86
CA LYS A 50 -2.29 2.91 -24.77
C LYS A 50 -1.79 1.54 -24.38
N SER A 51 -0.68 1.49 -23.64
CA SER A 51 -0.05 0.26 -23.21
C SER A 51 0.46 0.35 -21.77
N VAL A 52 0.75 -0.80 -21.17
CA VAL A 52 1.44 -0.89 -19.88
C VAL A 52 2.87 -0.33 -19.98
N THR A 53 3.51 -0.48 -21.14
CA THR A 53 4.86 0.05 -21.38
C THR A 53 4.88 1.58 -21.28
N ASP A 54 3.84 2.26 -21.77
CA ASP A 54 3.72 3.73 -21.64
C ASP A 54 3.73 4.18 -20.17
N VAL A 55 3.09 3.37 -19.30
CA VAL A 55 3.07 3.62 -17.86
C VAL A 55 4.46 3.39 -17.28
N GLN A 56 5.11 2.27 -17.61
CA GLN A 56 6.45 1.92 -17.12
C GLN A 56 7.51 2.95 -17.51
N GLU A 57 7.44 3.47 -18.74
CA GLU A 57 8.33 4.53 -19.22
C GLU A 57 8.15 5.82 -18.43
N LEU A 58 6.90 6.24 -18.19
CA LEU A 58 6.64 7.44 -17.41
C LEU A 58 7.04 7.27 -15.94
N VAL A 59 6.76 6.12 -15.34
CA VAL A 59 7.20 5.80 -13.97
C VAL A 59 8.73 5.84 -13.87
N SER A 60 9.43 5.29 -14.87
CA SER A 60 10.90 5.33 -14.93
C SER A 60 11.42 6.76 -15.09
N LEU A 61 10.75 7.59 -15.91
CA LEU A 61 11.10 9.00 -16.06
C LEU A 61 10.93 9.77 -14.75
N GLU A 62 9.82 9.57 -14.04
CA GLU A 62 9.59 10.18 -12.74
C GLU A 62 10.58 9.70 -11.67
N ALA A 63 11.01 8.45 -11.73
CA ALA A 63 12.03 7.90 -10.84
C ALA A 63 13.41 8.58 -11.05
N VAL A 64 13.76 8.94 -12.28
CA VAL A 64 15.08 9.54 -12.59
C VAL A 64 15.07 11.07 -12.47
N CYS A 65 14.02 11.71 -12.98
CA CYS A 65 13.98 13.17 -13.20
C CYS A 65 12.89 13.89 -12.41
N GLY A 66 12.02 13.16 -11.71
CA GLY A 66 10.84 13.72 -11.06
C GLY A 66 11.07 14.13 -9.59
N ASP A 67 10.02 14.72 -9.02
CA ASP A 67 9.98 15.13 -7.62
C ASP A 67 10.07 13.94 -6.64
N LEU A 68 9.80 12.73 -7.14
CA LEU A 68 9.90 11.47 -6.40
C LEU A 68 11.23 10.75 -6.57
N SER A 69 12.23 11.40 -7.18
CA SER A 69 13.60 10.87 -7.25
C SER A 69 14.22 10.45 -5.91
N PRO A 70 13.89 11.04 -4.74
CA PRO A 70 14.41 10.55 -3.46
C PRO A 70 13.95 9.14 -3.09
N ILE A 71 12.87 8.64 -3.68
CA ILE A 71 12.30 7.30 -3.40
C ILE A 71 12.32 6.39 -4.63
N CYS A 72 13.15 6.72 -5.63
CA CYS A 72 13.20 6.06 -6.93
C CYS A 72 13.58 4.57 -6.88
N GLU A 73 14.25 4.11 -5.82
CA GLU A 73 14.63 2.70 -5.67
C GLU A 73 13.43 1.76 -5.53
N MET A 74 12.25 2.32 -5.23
CA MET A 74 10.98 1.60 -5.23
C MET A 74 10.50 1.26 -6.66
N ALA A 75 11.00 1.98 -7.67
CA ALA A 75 10.62 1.87 -9.07
C ALA A 75 11.69 1.17 -9.93
N ILE A 76 12.63 0.45 -9.32
CA ILE A 76 13.61 -0.34 -10.07
C ILE A 76 12.88 -1.47 -10.80
N PHE A 77 13.11 -1.56 -12.11
CA PHE A 77 12.46 -2.51 -12.99
C PHE A 77 12.74 -3.97 -12.59
N ASP A 78 14.01 -4.27 -12.26
CA ASP A 78 14.44 -5.59 -11.78
C ASP A 78 14.04 -5.79 -10.29
N PRO A 79 13.13 -6.73 -9.97
CA PRO A 79 12.60 -6.90 -8.61
C PRO A 79 13.68 -7.31 -7.60
N GLU A 80 14.74 -7.99 -8.03
CA GLU A 80 15.85 -8.40 -7.15
C GLU A 80 16.71 -7.21 -6.72
N LYS A 81 16.78 -6.18 -7.56
CA LYS A 81 17.49 -4.93 -7.26
C LYS A 81 16.59 -3.88 -6.60
N ARG A 82 15.26 -4.05 -6.67
CA ARG A 82 14.30 -3.14 -6.06
C ARG A 82 14.45 -3.13 -4.55
N VAL A 83 14.29 -1.97 -3.93
CA VAL A 83 14.39 -1.82 -2.48
C VAL A 83 13.29 -2.60 -1.74
N THR A 84 13.53 -2.99 -0.49
CA THR A 84 12.49 -3.48 0.42
C THR A 84 11.84 -2.31 1.19
N ALA A 85 10.64 -2.51 1.74
CA ALA A 85 10.01 -1.50 2.61
C ALA A 85 10.92 -1.08 3.77
N ALA A 86 11.57 -2.06 4.42
CA ALA A 86 12.46 -1.79 5.55
C ALA A 86 13.65 -0.90 5.13
N GLN A 87 14.29 -1.20 4.01
CA GLN A 87 15.39 -0.39 3.48
C GLN A 87 14.92 1.02 3.10
N MET A 88 13.73 1.15 2.52
CA MET A 88 13.16 2.46 2.17
C MET A 88 12.84 3.30 3.42
N LEU A 89 12.34 2.68 4.48
CA LEU A 89 12.10 3.35 5.76
C LEU A 89 13.40 3.88 6.38
N VAL A 90 14.46 3.08 6.37
CA VAL A 90 15.79 3.50 6.84
C VAL A 90 16.35 4.64 5.98
N LYS A 91 16.07 4.65 4.68
CA LYS A 91 16.50 5.73 3.79
C LYS A 91 15.70 7.02 4.03
N CYS A 92 14.38 6.93 4.22
CA CYS A 92 13.51 8.09 4.37
C CYS A 92 13.59 8.77 5.75
N TYR A 93 13.93 8.01 6.79
CA TYR A 93 13.88 8.47 8.16
C TYR A 93 15.19 8.19 8.87
N ASN A 94 15.66 9.17 9.64
CA ASN A 94 16.83 8.98 10.48
C ASN A 94 16.48 8.03 11.65
N GLU A 95 17.48 7.37 12.27
CA GLU A 95 17.25 6.42 13.38
C GLU A 95 16.40 7.00 14.52
N GLN A 96 16.54 8.31 14.79
CA GLN A 96 15.73 9.02 15.78
C GLN A 96 14.26 9.16 15.38
N GLU A 97 13.95 9.41 14.11
CA GLU A 97 12.56 9.51 13.62
C GLU A 97 11.89 8.14 13.58
N LEU A 98 12.63 7.09 13.18
CA LEU A 98 12.15 5.70 13.22
C LEU A 98 11.82 5.24 14.65
N SER A 99 12.60 5.68 15.64
CA SER A 99 12.35 5.37 17.05
C SER A 99 11.06 6.03 17.57
N ILE A 100 10.76 7.24 17.11
CA ILE A 100 9.54 7.97 17.45
C ILE A 100 8.33 7.31 16.78
N PHE A 101 8.42 6.98 15.49
CA PHE A 101 7.36 6.25 14.78
C PHE A 101 7.04 4.91 15.44
N ARG A 102 8.06 4.10 15.78
CA ARG A 102 7.86 2.83 16.51
C ARG A 102 7.20 3.03 17.87
N SER A 103 7.54 4.11 18.57
CA SER A 103 6.94 4.43 19.86
C SER A 103 5.49 4.91 19.72
N GLN A 104 5.16 5.62 18.65
CA GLN A 104 3.80 6.05 18.32
C GLN A 104 2.92 4.88 17.86
N ASP A 105 3.43 3.97 17.03
CA ASP A 105 2.73 2.75 16.65
C ASP A 105 2.40 1.88 17.89
N LEU A 106 3.35 1.74 18.82
CA LEU A 106 3.10 1.05 20.09
C LEU A 106 2.07 1.78 20.98
N ALA A 107 1.98 3.11 20.89
CA ALA A 107 0.95 3.89 21.58
C ALA A 107 -0.44 3.71 20.94
N LEU A 108 -0.54 3.66 19.61
CA LEU A 108 -1.79 3.41 18.88
C LEU A 108 -2.31 1.98 19.08
N VAL A 109 -1.41 0.99 19.13
CA VAL A 109 -1.77 -0.41 19.44
C VAL A 109 -2.24 -0.57 20.89
N ARG A 110 -1.68 0.21 21.83
CA ARG A 110 -2.14 0.24 23.23
C ARG A 110 -3.53 0.86 23.37
N ASP A 111 -3.81 1.94 22.63
CA ASP A 111 -5.11 2.62 22.67
C ASP A 111 -6.26 1.72 22.14
N LEU A 112 -5.96 0.89 21.14
CA LEU A 112 -6.87 -0.15 20.63
C LEU A 112 -7.01 -1.35 21.59
N GLY A 113 -6.05 -1.56 22.49
CA GLY A 113 -6.08 -2.60 23.52
C GLY A 113 -6.84 -2.19 24.80
N GLU A 114 -7.06 -0.90 25.03
CA GLU A 114 -7.75 -0.40 26.22
C GLU A 114 -9.27 -0.22 26.05
N THR A 115 -9.79 -0.38 24.83
CA THR A 115 -11.26 -0.32 24.57
C THR A 115 -12.00 -1.64 24.75
N SER A 116 -11.32 -2.74 25.13
CA SER A 116 -11.95 -4.05 25.33
C SER A 116 -11.60 -4.69 26.69
N ALA A 117 -11.79 -3.93 27.77
CA ALA A 117 -11.87 -4.49 29.13
C ALA A 117 -12.93 -3.78 29.98
N SER A 118 -14.21 -4.07 29.72
CA SER A 118 -15.29 -3.93 30.71
C SER A 118 -16.37 -4.96 30.43
N ASN A 119 -16.06 -6.22 30.79
CA ASN A 119 -17.09 -7.23 31.02
C ASN A 119 -17.62 -7.02 32.44
N SER A 120 -18.88 -6.61 32.57
CA SER A 120 -19.67 -6.96 33.75
C SER A 120 -21.08 -7.37 33.34
N ALA A 121 -21.32 -8.67 33.55
CA ALA A 121 -22.59 -9.33 33.83
C ALA A 121 -23.63 -9.47 32.70
N LEU A 122 -23.67 -10.68 32.13
CA LEU A 122 -24.89 -11.28 31.58
C LEU A 122 -25.96 -11.39 32.68
N PRO A 123 -27.24 -11.22 32.31
CA PRO A 123 -28.20 -12.24 32.68
C PRO A 123 -29.14 -12.60 31.51
N HIS A 124 -29.05 -13.85 31.07
CA HIS A 124 -30.23 -14.61 30.61
C HIS A 124 -30.69 -15.45 31.83
N PRO A 125 -31.98 -15.85 31.96
CA PRO A 125 -32.89 -16.22 30.86
C PRO A 125 -34.36 -15.78 31.05
N PHE A 126 -35.16 -15.77 29.97
CA PHE A 126 -36.56 -16.18 30.06
C PHE A 126 -37.12 -16.58 28.69
N LEU A 127 -37.39 -17.88 28.54
CA LEU A 127 -38.27 -18.44 27.52
C LEU A 127 -39.70 -17.95 27.77
N ARG A 128 -40.38 -17.45 26.74
CA ARG A 128 -41.83 -17.65 26.61
C ARG A 128 -42.25 -17.64 25.14
N ALA A 129 -42.76 -18.79 24.70
CA ALA A 129 -43.52 -18.98 23.49
C ALA A 129 -44.93 -18.40 23.65
N GLU A 130 -45.47 -17.76 22.61
CA GLU A 130 -46.91 -17.65 22.24
C GLU A 130 -46.97 -17.40 20.72
N THR A 131 -47.18 -18.42 19.88
CA THR A 131 -48.46 -18.87 19.25
C THR A 131 -49.04 -17.96 18.15
N LEU A 132 -48.93 -18.45 16.92
CA LEU A 132 -49.94 -18.65 15.86
C LEU A 132 -51.17 -17.69 15.73
N ASP A 133 -51.41 -17.32 14.46
CA ASP A 133 -52.70 -17.06 13.77
C ASP A 133 -53.25 -15.62 13.70
N ARG A 134 -53.12 -14.98 12.52
CA ARG A 134 -54.20 -14.86 11.51
C ARG A 134 -53.72 -14.14 10.25
#